data_AF-A0A850MFI6-F1
#
_entry.id   AF-A0A850MFI6-F1
#
_cell.length_a   1.000
_cell.length_b   1.000
_cell.length_c   1.000
_cell.angle_alpha   90.00
_cell.angle_beta   90.00
_cell.angle_gamma   90.00
#
_symmetry.space_group_name_H-M   'P 1'
#
loop_
_entity.id
_entity.type
_entity.pdbx_description
1 polymer ?
#
loop_
_entity_poly.entity_id
_entity_poly.type
_entity_poly.pdbx_seq_one_letter_code
_entity_poly.pdbx_strand_id
1 'polypeptide(L)'
;MAEISKGFKIIIIVSGAVALFYGIWWTFLTEAYYTMIGGTNYDPPSVRGQGGTLILLGIFNLLAGLRLEWDRMKYYIQFGMSWLVVMIILNIVNFFGDVMTPAALMLTWMNIAILAAFLVLFVYFYLQEEKKS
;
A
#
# COMPACT_ATOMS: atom_id res chain seq x y z
N MET A 1 21.62 0.25 -19.76
CA MET A 1 20.74 0.23 -18.57
C MET A 1 19.55 1.10 -18.88
N ALA A 2 18.34 0.53 -18.91
CA ALA A 2 17.13 1.28 -19.20
C ALA A 2 16.70 2.08 -17.96
N GLU A 3 16.45 3.37 -18.15
CA GLU A 3 15.85 4.20 -17.12
C GLU A 3 14.33 3.94 -17.03
N ILE A 4 13.80 3.95 -15.81
CA ILE A 4 12.35 3.85 -15.56
C ILE A 4 11.62 5.04 -16.19
N SER A 5 10.46 4.82 -16.84
CA SER A 5 9.69 5.93 -17.40
C SER A 5 9.24 6.94 -16.34
N LYS A 6 9.10 8.20 -16.76
CA LYS A 6 8.60 9.29 -15.90
C LYS A 6 7.25 8.96 -15.26
N GLY A 7 6.34 8.32 -16.01
CA GLY A 7 5.03 7.93 -15.50
C GLY A 7 5.13 6.93 -14.34
N PHE A 8 5.96 5.90 -14.51
CA PHE A 8 6.13 4.90 -13.46
C PHE A 8 6.82 5.49 -12.22
N LYS A 9 7.81 6.36 -12.42
CA LYS A 9 8.47 7.09 -11.34
C LYS A 9 7.48 7.93 -10.52
N ILE A 10 6.53 8.61 -11.16
CA ILE A 10 5.48 9.36 -10.46
C ILE A 10 4.64 8.43 -9.59
N ILE A 11 4.22 7.27 -10.10
CA ILE A 11 3.40 6.31 -9.35
C ILE A 11 4.15 5.75 -8.15
N ILE A 12 5.43 5.42 -8.32
CA ILE A 12 6.30 4.95 -7.24
C ILE A 12 6.39 6.03 -6.14
N ILE A 13 6.60 7.31 -6.51
CA ILE A 13 6.69 8.40 -5.53
C ILE A 13 5.35 8.65 -4.84
N VAL A 14 4.25 8.71 -5.59
CA VAL A 14 2.91 8.96 -5.04
C VAL A 14 2.49 7.82 -4.12
N SER A 15 2.66 6.57 -4.53
CA SER A 15 2.38 5.41 -3.67
C SER A 15 3.27 5.39 -2.43
N GLY A 16 4.55 5.80 -2.55
CA GLY A 16 5.45 5.97 -1.41
C GLY A 16 4.96 7.02 -0.42
N ALA A 17 4.53 8.18 -0.90
CA ALA A 17 3.97 9.24 -0.07
C ALA A 17 2.66 8.83 0.63
N VAL A 18 1.77 8.17 -0.10
CA VAL A 18 0.51 7.63 0.46
C VAL A 18 0.81 6.58 1.52
N ALA A 19 1.72 5.64 1.25
CA ALA A 19 2.11 4.61 2.21
C ALA A 19 2.74 5.21 3.48
N LEU A 20 3.57 6.25 3.37
CA LEU A 20 4.10 6.96 4.54
C LEU A 20 2.99 7.64 5.34
N PHE A 21 2.08 8.34 4.68
CA PHE A 21 0.98 9.03 5.34
C PHE A 21 0.11 8.04 6.14
N TYR A 22 -0.34 6.95 5.50
CA TYR A 22 -1.12 5.92 6.18
C TYR A 22 -0.29 5.16 7.22
N GLY A 23 0.98 4.91 6.95
CA GLY A 23 1.88 4.23 7.88
C GLY A 23 2.07 5.02 9.17
N ILE A 24 2.31 6.33 9.09
CA ILE A 24 2.39 7.23 10.26
C ILE A 24 1.05 7.25 10.99
N TRP A 25 -0.06 7.40 10.26
CA TRP A 25 -1.40 7.41 10.86
C TRP A 25 -1.69 6.12 11.64
N TRP A 26 -1.39 4.96 11.07
CA TRP A 26 -1.71 3.66 11.68
C TRP A 26 -0.74 3.30 12.81
N THR A 27 0.47 3.86 12.82
CA THR A 27 1.47 3.63 13.87
C THR A 27 1.22 4.50 15.10
N PHE A 28 0.84 5.77 14.91
CA PHE A 28 0.77 6.75 16.01
C PHE A 28 -0.65 7.18 16.39
N LEU A 29 -1.63 7.01 15.51
CA LEU A 29 -3.01 7.50 15.69
C LEU A 29 -4.03 6.35 15.69
N THR A 30 -3.59 5.15 16.06
CA THR A 30 -4.39 3.93 16.02
C THR A 30 -5.63 4.02 16.90
N GLU A 31 -5.50 4.57 18.11
CA GLU A 31 -6.59 4.72 19.08
C GLU A 31 -7.66 5.69 18.58
N ALA A 32 -7.23 6.80 17.98
CA ALA A 32 -8.12 7.79 17.39
C ALA A 32 -8.89 7.19 16.21
N TYR A 33 -8.22 6.40 15.37
CA TYR A 33 -8.85 5.68 14.27
C TYR A 33 -9.91 4.69 14.77
N TYR A 34 -9.59 3.85 15.76
CA TYR A 34 -10.55 2.87 16.30
C TYR A 34 -11.77 3.50 16.96
N THR A 35 -11.56 4.60 17.69
CA THR A 35 -12.65 5.37 18.30
C THR A 35 -13.56 5.96 17.23
N MET A 36 -13.00 6.46 16.12
CA MET A 36 -13.75 7.05 15.02
C MET A 36 -14.61 6.02 14.27
N ILE A 37 -14.11 4.79 14.09
CA ILE A 37 -14.84 3.73 13.37
C ILE A 37 -15.73 2.88 14.28
N GLY A 38 -15.68 3.08 15.60
CA GLY A 38 -16.43 2.28 16.57
C GLY A 38 -16.03 0.80 16.56
N GLY A 39 -14.74 0.50 16.32
CA GLY A 39 -14.24 -0.86 16.23
C GLY A 39 -14.25 -1.54 17.61
N THR A 40 -14.83 -2.74 17.70
CA THR A 40 -14.94 -3.52 18.95
C THR A 40 -13.74 -4.43 19.21
N ASN A 41 -13.05 -4.87 18.15
CA ASN A 41 -11.87 -5.74 18.21
C ASN A 41 -10.60 -4.91 17.97
N TYR A 42 -10.10 -4.25 19.01
CA TYR A 42 -8.89 -3.43 18.95
C TYR A 42 -7.66 -4.17 19.46
N ASP A 43 -6.73 -4.50 18.56
CA ASP A 43 -5.40 -5.01 18.90
C ASP A 43 -4.30 -4.03 18.44
N PRO A 44 -3.89 -3.08 19.30
CA PRO A 44 -2.92 -2.04 18.93
C PRO A 44 -1.62 -2.56 18.33
N PRO A 45 -0.95 -3.60 18.88
CA PRO A 45 0.24 -4.20 18.29
C PRO A 45 0.09 -4.59 16.82
N SER A 46 -1.01 -5.25 16.45
CA SER A 46 -1.26 -5.69 15.07
C SER A 46 -1.38 -4.50 14.11
N VAL A 47 -2.19 -3.50 14.48
CA VAL A 47 -2.46 -2.34 13.62
C VAL A 47 -1.24 -1.44 13.48
N ARG A 48 -0.48 -1.25 14.57
CA ARG A 48 0.80 -0.52 14.54
C ARG A 48 1.85 -1.27 13.73
N GLY A 49 1.87 -2.61 13.83
CA GLY A 49 2.71 -3.46 12.98
C GLY A 49 2.43 -3.24 11.50
N GLN A 50 1.15 -3.19 11.12
CA GLN A 50 0.74 -2.87 9.76
C GLN A 50 1.18 -1.45 9.35
N GLY A 51 1.03 -0.46 10.23
CA GLY A 51 1.57 0.88 10.04
C GLY A 51 3.08 0.89 9.78
N GLY A 52 3.85 0.09 10.53
CA GLY A 52 5.28 -0.10 10.33
C GLY A 52 5.62 -0.68 8.94
N THR A 53 4.86 -1.67 8.46
CA THR A 53 5.07 -2.22 7.11
C THR A 53 4.81 -1.18 6.02
N LEU A 54 3.80 -0.34 6.19
CA LEU A 54 3.48 0.77 5.29
C LEU A 54 4.58 1.83 5.28
N ILE A 55 5.14 2.19 6.44
CA ILE A 55 6.26 3.12 6.52
C ILE A 55 7.47 2.58 5.76
N LEU A 56 7.84 1.31 5.99
CA LEU A 56 8.96 0.68 5.29
C LEU A 56 8.76 0.66 3.77
N LEU A 57 7.57 0.26 3.31
CA LEU A 57 7.23 0.32 1.89
C LEU A 57 7.28 1.73 1.33
N GLY A 58 6.79 2.71 2.08
CA GLY A 58 6.85 4.11 1.72
C GLY A 58 8.28 4.61 1.51
N ILE A 59 9.16 4.32 2.47
CA ILE A 59 10.59 4.65 2.38
C ILE A 59 11.22 3.99 1.15
N PHE A 60 11.02 2.69 0.98
CA PHE A 60 11.62 1.98 -0.14
C PHE A 60 11.07 2.45 -1.49
N ASN A 61 9.79 2.82 -1.59
CA ASN A 61 9.19 3.39 -2.79
C ASN A 61 9.79 4.77 -3.10
N LEU A 62 10.01 5.63 -2.09
CA LEU A 62 10.69 6.90 -2.33
C LEU A 62 12.13 6.70 -2.78
N LEU A 63 12.88 5.79 -2.15
CA LEU A 63 14.24 5.44 -2.57
C LEU A 63 14.27 4.84 -3.98
N ALA A 64 13.27 4.03 -4.33
CA ALA A 64 13.04 3.48 -5.66
C ALA A 64 12.82 4.59 -6.68
N GLY A 65 12.00 5.60 -6.38
CA GLY A 65 11.78 6.74 -7.27
C GLY A 65 13.03 7.58 -7.51
N LEU A 66 13.98 7.57 -6.57
CA LEU A 66 15.27 8.25 -6.71
C LEU A 66 16.28 7.45 -7.54
N ARG A 67 16.20 6.11 -7.55
CA ARG A 67 17.11 5.23 -8.30
C ARG A 67 16.48 4.81 -9.64
N LEU A 68 17.12 5.16 -10.76
CA LEU A 68 16.51 5.05 -12.09
C LEU A 68 16.72 3.70 -12.79
N GLU A 69 17.41 2.74 -12.20
CA GLU A 69 17.83 1.51 -12.90
C GLU A 69 16.77 0.40 -12.85
N TRP A 70 16.11 0.13 -13.99
CA TRP A 70 15.06 -0.87 -14.10
C TRP A 70 15.45 -2.27 -13.59
N ASP A 71 16.62 -2.76 -14.00
CA ASP A 71 17.07 -4.13 -13.71
C ASP A 71 17.17 -4.44 -12.21
N ARG A 72 17.54 -3.43 -11.42
CA ARG A 72 17.64 -3.54 -9.95
C ARG A 72 16.28 -3.38 -9.29
N MET A 73 15.42 -2.55 -9.87
CA MET A 73 14.14 -2.18 -9.27
C MET A 73 13.01 -3.18 -9.56
N LYS A 74 13.13 -4.01 -10.60
CA LYS A 74 12.06 -4.95 -10.99
C LYS A 74 11.60 -5.87 -9.86
N TYR A 75 12.53 -6.44 -9.09
CA TYR A 75 12.19 -7.37 -8.01
C TYR A 75 11.56 -6.64 -6.81
N TYR A 76 12.03 -5.42 -6.54
CA TYR A 76 11.45 -4.58 -5.51
C TYR A 76 10.00 -4.22 -5.83
N ILE A 77 9.72 -3.86 -7.10
CA ILE A 77 8.36 -3.57 -7.56
C ILE A 77 7.47 -4.80 -7.49
N GLN A 78 7.97 -5.98 -7.90
CA GLN A 78 7.23 -7.25 -7.76
C GLN A 78 6.88 -7.56 -6.30
N PHE A 79 7.80 -7.30 -5.37
CA PHE A 79 7.53 -7.44 -3.93
C PHE A 79 6.44 -6.47 -3.49
N GLY A 80 6.50 -5.20 -3.90
CA GLY A 80 5.45 -4.20 -3.63
C GLY A 80 4.08 -4.62 -4.18
N MET A 81 4.02 -5.13 -5.41
CA MET A 81 2.79 -5.66 -6.01
C MET A 81 2.25 -6.87 -5.23
N SER A 82 3.12 -7.78 -4.82
CA SER A 82 2.73 -8.96 -4.00
C SER A 82 2.16 -8.53 -2.66
N TRP A 83 2.76 -7.51 -2.03
CA TRP A 83 2.25 -6.94 -0.78
C TRP A 83 0.85 -6.31 -0.97
N LEU A 84 0.63 -5.56 -2.06
CA LEU A 84 -0.69 -5.01 -2.39
C LEU A 84 -1.75 -6.10 -2.53
N VAL A 85 -1.42 -7.20 -3.22
CA VAL A 85 -2.31 -8.36 -3.36
C VAL A 85 -2.66 -8.97 -2.00
N VAL A 86 -1.66 -9.23 -1.17
CA VAL A 86 -1.88 -9.77 0.19
C VAL A 86 -2.76 -8.84 1.00
N MET A 87 -2.53 -7.52 0.95
CA MET A 87 -3.35 -6.56 1.70
C MET A 87 -4.79 -6.49 1.21
N ILE A 88 -5.03 -6.56 -0.11
CA ILE A 88 -6.39 -6.64 -0.65
C ILE A 88 -7.09 -7.90 -0.12
N ILE A 89 -6.42 -9.06 -0.14
CA ILE A 89 -6.97 -10.32 0.37
C ILE A 89 -7.29 -10.19 1.87
N LEU A 90 -6.38 -9.66 2.67
CA LEU A 90 -6.61 -9.47 4.11
C LEU A 90 -7.79 -8.55 4.40
N ASN A 91 -7.93 -7.44 3.65
CA ASN A 91 -9.10 -6.56 3.79
C ASN A 91 -10.41 -7.27 3.41
N ILE A 92 -10.39 -8.16 2.40
CA ILE A 92 -11.56 -8.96 2.02
C ILE A 92 -11.90 -9.97 3.12
N VAL A 93 -10.91 -10.68 3.68
CA VAL A 93 -11.14 -11.67 4.74
C VAL A 93 -11.72 -11.00 5.99
N ASN A 94 -11.29 -9.78 6.33
CA ASN A 94 -11.82 -9.03 7.47
C ASN A 94 -13.34 -8.79 7.39
N PHE A 95 -13.96 -8.76 6.20
CA PHE A 95 -15.42 -8.66 6.09
C PHE A 95 -16.16 -9.87 6.66
N PHE A 96 -15.53 -11.03 6.70
CA PHE A 96 -16.16 -12.28 7.18
C PHE A 96 -15.87 -12.55 8.65
N GLY A 97 -14.86 -11.90 9.24
CA GLY A 97 -14.42 -12.13 10.60
C GLY A 97 -15.03 -11.20 11.65
N ASP A 98 -15.36 -9.96 11.27
CA ASP A 98 -15.75 -8.91 12.21
C ASP A 98 -17.15 -8.35 11.96
N VAL A 99 -17.87 -8.04 13.04
CA VAL A 99 -19.09 -7.22 12.97
C VAL A 99 -18.68 -5.77 12.74
N MET A 100 -18.73 -5.32 11.48
CA MET A 100 -18.32 -3.98 11.09
C MET A 100 -19.44 -2.95 11.28
N THR A 101 -19.10 -1.80 11.84
CA THR A 101 -19.96 -0.61 11.76
C THR A 101 -20.06 -0.13 10.30
N PRO A 102 -21.11 0.65 9.93
CA PRO A 102 -21.20 1.22 8.59
C PRO A 102 -19.98 2.07 8.20
N ALA A 103 -19.39 2.78 9.17
CA ALA A 103 -18.19 3.57 8.95
C ALA A 103 -16.96 2.70 8.64
N ALA A 104 -16.77 1.62 9.41
CA ALA A 104 -15.69 0.65 9.17
C ALA A 104 -15.84 -0.04 7.80
N LEU A 105 -17.07 -0.40 7.43
CA LEU A 105 -17.37 -1.00 6.13
C LEU A 105 -16.99 -0.07 4.97
N MET A 106 -17.42 1.20 5.04
CA MET A 106 -17.11 2.21 4.02
C MET A 106 -15.61 2.45 3.88
N LEU A 107 -14.88 2.56 5.00
CA LEU A 107 -13.43 2.76 5.00
C LEU A 107 -12.68 1.54 4.44
N THR A 108 -13.14 0.33 4.74
CA THR A 108 -12.54 -0.91 4.22
C THR A 108 -12.68 -0.98 2.70
N TRP A 109 -13.86 -0.67 2.16
CA TRP A 109 -14.06 -0.59 0.71
C TRP A 109 -13.21 0.48 0.04
N MET A 110 -13.11 1.66 0.65
CA MET A 110 -12.25 2.73 0.16
C MET A 110 -10.77 2.29 0.13
N ASN A 111 -10.31 1.59 1.17
CA ASN A 111 -8.96 1.05 1.23
C ASN A 111 -8.70 0.02 0.11
N ILE A 112 -9.63 -0.94 -0.08
CA ILE A 112 -9.55 -1.92 -1.16
C ILE A 112 -9.49 -1.23 -2.52
N ALA A 113 -10.34 -0.23 -2.76
CA ALA A 113 -10.37 0.50 -4.02
C ALA A 113 -9.03 1.22 -4.30
N ILE A 114 -8.44 1.87 -3.28
CA ILE A 114 -7.13 2.53 -3.39
C ILE A 114 -6.03 1.51 -3.68
N LEU A 115 -5.98 0.41 -2.94
CA LEU A 115 -4.98 -0.65 -3.13
C LEU A 115 -5.10 -1.30 -4.52
N ALA A 116 -6.33 -1.57 -4.97
CA ALA A 116 -6.59 -2.15 -6.28
C ALA A 116 -6.20 -1.18 -7.41
N ALA A 117 -6.50 0.12 -7.27
CA ALA A 117 -6.08 1.13 -8.22
C ALA A 117 -4.55 1.20 -8.34
N PHE A 118 -3.83 1.21 -7.21
CA PHE A 118 -2.36 1.14 -7.23
C PHE A 118 -1.86 -0.14 -7.87
N LEU A 119 -2.43 -1.30 -7.53
CA LEU A 119 -2.01 -2.58 -8.11
C LEU A 119 -2.17 -2.58 -9.63
N VAL A 120 -3.31 -2.12 -10.15
CA VAL A 120 -3.56 -2.01 -11.61
C VAL A 120 -2.55 -1.08 -12.26
N LEU A 121 -2.27 0.08 -11.65
CA LEU A 121 -1.26 1.02 -12.16
C LEU A 121 0.14 0.39 -12.15
N PHE A 122 0.54 -0.25 -11.06
CA PHE A 122 1.83 -0.94 -10.96
C PHE A 122 1.96 -2.04 -12.01
N VAL A 123 0.95 -2.89 -12.18
CA VAL A 123 0.95 -3.96 -13.20
C VAL A 123 1.04 -3.37 -14.61
N TYR A 124 0.25 -2.34 -14.91
CA TYR A 124 0.25 -1.69 -16.23
C TYR A 124 1.64 -1.13 -16.57
N PHE A 125 2.24 -0.34 -15.68
CA PHE A 125 3.55 0.26 -15.92
C PHE A 125 4.67 -0.78 -15.89
N TYR A 126 4.56 -1.81 -15.04
CA TYR A 126 5.52 -2.92 -14.99
C TYR A 126 5.60 -3.64 -16.34
N LEU A 127 4.46 -4.06 -16.90
CA LEU A 127 4.40 -4.74 -18.20
C LEU A 127 4.87 -3.82 -19.35
N GLN A 128 4.67 -2.51 -19.21
CA GLN A 128 5.15 -1.54 -20.19
C GLN A 128 6.68 -1.40 -20.17
N GLU A 129 7.31 -1.38 -18.99
CA GLU A 129 8.77 -1.34 -18.89
C GLU A 129 9.41 -2.67 -19.30
N GLU A 130 8.80 -3.81 -18.96
CA GLU A 130 9.30 -5.13 -19.33
C GLU A 130 9.39 -5.31 -20.85
N LYS A 131 8.43 -4.75 -21.61
CA LYS A 131 8.46 -4.77 -23.08
C LYS A 131 9.54 -3.89 -23.71
N LYS A 132 10.06 -2.91 -22.98
CA LYS A 132 11.10 -1.98 -23.48
C LYS A 132 12.52 -2.47 -23.18
N SER A 133 12.66 -3.37 -22.20
CA SER A 133 13.93 -3.97 -21.78
C SER A 133 14.29 -5.18 -22.64
#